data_AF-A0AAA9ZSS7-F1
#
_entry.id   AF-A0AAA9ZSS7-F1
#
_cell.length_a   1.000
_cell.length_b   1.000
_cell.length_c   1.000
_cell.angle_alpha   90.00
_cell.angle_beta   90.00
_cell.angle_gamma   90.00
#
_symmetry.space_group_name_H-M   'P 1'
#
loop_
_entity.id
_entity.type
_entity.pdbx_description
1 polymer ?
#
loop_
_entity_poly.entity_id
_entity_poly.type
_entity_poly.pdbx_seq_one_letter_code
_entity_poly.pdbx_strand_id
1 'polypeptide(L)' 'MLSPLVMCGPQGTEFLQPVTLNIPHCAGRTPSLGISVKATDSEKNLQTDWDNIELPSNAAAHTVSVKVDHF' A
#
# COMPACT_ATOMS: atom_id res chain seq x y z
N MET A 1 10.74 -0.89 6.75
CA MET A 1 9.80 -0.08 5.95
C MET A 1 10.52 0.42 4.71
N LEU A 2 9.91 0.30 3.53
CA LEU A 2 10.51 0.69 2.24
C LEU A 2 9.85 1.93 1.63
N SER A 3 8.69 2.35 2.15
CA SER A 3 7.89 3.50 1.73
C SER A 3 7.54 4.37 2.94
N PRO A 4 7.12 5.64 2.74
CA PRO A 4 6.46 6.41 3.79
C PRO A 4 5.13 5.75 4.19
N LEU A 5 4.66 6.05 5.40
CA LEU A 5 3.29 5.77 5.80
C LEU A 5 2.36 6.71 5.05
N VAL A 6 1.34 6.16 4.39
CA VAL A 6 0.31 6.92 3.70
C VAL A 6 -1.01 6.71 4.46
N MET A 7 -1.63 7.81 4.88
CA MET A 7 -2.98 7.81 5.44
C MET A 7 -3.86 8.60 4.49
N CYS A 8 -4.88 7.94 3.94
CA CYS A 8 -5.90 8.58 3.12
C CYS A 8 -7.12 8.92 3.97
N GLY A 9 -7.95 9.85 3.53
CA GLY A 9 -9.16 10.20 4.25
C GLY A 9 -10.07 11.15 3.46
N PRO A 10 -11.30 11.41 3.93
CA PRO A 10 -11.88 10.93 5.19
C PRO A 10 -12.18 9.42 5.19
N GLN A 11 -12.04 8.80 6.35
CA GLN A 11 -12.20 7.35 6.55
C GLN A 11 -13.64 6.89 6.27
N GLY A 12 -13.81 5.72 5.68
CA GLY A 12 -15.11 5.17 5.28
C GLY A 12 -15.68 5.81 4.01
N THR A 13 -14.86 6.54 3.26
CA THR A 13 -15.27 7.08 1.96
C THR A 13 -15.20 5.98 0.92
N GLU A 14 -16.35 5.46 0.51
CA GLU A 14 -16.45 4.52 -0.60
C GLU A 14 -16.39 5.24 -1.95
N PHE A 15 -15.63 4.70 -2.89
CA PHE A 15 -15.54 5.22 -4.24
C PHE A 15 -16.50 4.50 -5.18
N LEU A 16 -17.18 5.26 -6.03
CA LEU A 16 -18.00 4.71 -7.12
C LEU A 16 -17.16 3.90 -8.13
N GLN A 17 -15.87 4.23 -8.25
CA GLN A 17 -14.90 3.51 -9.05
C GLN A 17 -13.57 3.44 -8.28
N PRO A 18 -12.91 2.27 -8.20
CA PRO A 18 -11.68 2.16 -7.42
C PRO A 18 -10.58 3.08 -7.94
N VAL A 19 -9.84 3.69 -7.03
CA VAL A 19 -8.75 4.62 -7.31
C VAL A 19 -7.40 3.90 -7.21
N THR A 20 -6.40 4.40 -7.94
CA THR A 20 -5.03 3.86 -7.86
C THR A 20 -4.16 4.78 -7.01
N LEU A 21 -3.65 4.24 -5.91
CA LEU A 21 -2.66 4.90 -5.06
C LEU A 21 -1.25 4.50 -5.52
N ASN A 22 -0.44 5.48 -5.87
CA ASN A 22 0.97 5.28 -6.21
C ASN A 22 1.83 5.66 -5.01
N ILE A 23 2.45 4.67 -4.38
CA ILE A 23 3.26 4.86 -3.18
C ILE A 23 4.75 4.72 -3.56
N PRO A 24 5.59 5.74 -3.34
CA PRO A 24 7.01 5.64 -3.61
C PRO A 24 7.70 4.70 -2.63
N HIS A 25 8.71 3.95 -3.10
CA HIS A 25 9.51 3.07 -2.25
C HIS A 25 10.99 2.99 -2.66
N CYS A 26 11.83 2.52 -1.74
CA CYS A 26 13.28 2.34 -1.94
C CYS A 26 13.71 0.90 -2.26
N ALA A 27 12.77 -0.02 -2.50
CA ALA A 27 13.05 -1.44 -2.72
C ALA A 27 13.93 -1.77 -3.94
N GLY A 28 14.00 -0.87 -4.93
CA GLY A 28 14.88 -1.04 -6.09
C GLY A 28 16.39 -1.07 -5.74
N ARG A 29 16.77 -0.71 -4.51
CA ARG A 29 18.13 -0.92 -4.00
C ARG A 29 18.42 -2.37 -3.59
N THR A 30 17.38 -3.20 -3.44
CA THR A 30 17.47 -4.60 -2.98
C THR A 30 16.50 -5.47 -3.79
N PRO A 31 16.75 -5.71 -5.09
CA PRO A 31 15.82 -6.40 -5.99
C PRO A 31 15.59 -7.88 -5.66
N SER A 32 16.41 -8.48 -4.79
CA SER A 32 16.26 -9.87 -4.32
C SER A 32 15.29 -10.01 -3.13
N LEU A 33 14.74 -8.92 -2.62
CA LEU A 33 13.84 -8.92 -1.47
C LEU A 33 12.39 -8.81 -1.93
N GLY A 34 11.52 -9.72 -1.49
CA GLY A 34 10.08 -9.61 -1.71
C GLY A 34 9.52 -8.34 -1.07
N ILE A 35 8.58 -7.69 -1.76
CA ILE A 35 7.89 -6.48 -1.29
C ILE A 35 6.45 -6.86 -0.98
N SER A 36 5.97 -6.47 0.20
CA SER A 36 4.57 -6.58 0.61
C SER A 36 4.01 -5.18 0.89
N VAL A 37 2.83 -4.88 0.38
CA VAL A 37 2.03 -3.73 0.85
C VAL A 37 1.38 -4.10 2.18
N LYS A 38 1.16 -3.11 3.05
CA LYS A 38 0.55 -3.26 4.37
C LYS A 38 -0.45 -2.11 4.55
N ALA A 39 -1.75 -2.44 4.67
CA ALA A 39 -2.86 -1.48 4.82
C ALA A 39 -3.71 -1.80 6.05
N THR A 40 -4.47 -0.80 6.55
CA THR A 40 -5.38 -0.94 7.70
C THR A 40 -6.49 0.12 7.64
N ASP A 41 -7.73 -0.31 7.89
CA ASP A 41 -8.93 0.55 7.85
C ASP A 41 -9.41 0.97 9.25
N SER A 42 -8.74 0.50 10.32
CA SER A 42 -9.18 0.74 11.70
C SER A 42 -8.39 1.84 12.40
N GLU A 43 -9.08 2.93 12.78
CA GLU A 43 -8.58 3.88 13.79
C GLU A 43 -8.69 3.35 15.23
N LYS A 44 -9.54 2.32 15.48
CA LYS A 44 -10.02 2.00 16.83
C LYS A 44 -9.38 0.84 17.57
N ASN A 45 -8.52 0.03 16.95
CA ASN A 45 -7.77 -1.00 17.66
C ASN A 45 -6.42 -1.17 16.97
N LEU A 46 -5.31 -0.98 17.70
CA LEU A 46 -3.94 -1.22 17.23
C LEU A 46 -3.66 -2.70 16.85
N GLN A 47 -4.69 -3.54 16.77
CA GLN A 47 -4.60 -4.89 16.25
C GLN A 47 -4.75 -4.81 14.72
N THR A 48 -3.61 -4.60 14.08
CA THR A 48 -3.50 -4.40 12.64
C THR A 48 -3.45 -5.78 11.95
N ASP A 49 -4.55 -6.19 11.34
CA ASP A 49 -4.53 -7.28 10.36
C ASP A 49 -4.00 -6.71 9.05
N TRP A 50 -2.79 -7.11 8.69
CA TRP A 50 -2.09 -6.60 7.52
C TRP A 50 -2.31 -7.54 6.35
N ASP A 51 -2.94 -7.07 5.29
CA ASP A 51 -3.00 -7.83 4.03
C ASP A 51 -1.66 -7.74 3.29
N ASN A 52 -1.02 -8.89 3.05
CA ASN A 52 0.16 -8.99 2.22
C ASN A 52 -0.25 -9.06 0.74
N ILE A 53 -0.15 -7.93 0.05
CA ILE A 53 -0.33 -7.90 -1.41
C ILE A 53 1.01 -8.21 -2.06
N GLU A 54 1.12 -9.37 -2.73
CA GLU A 54 2.28 -9.73 -3.55
C GLU A 54 2.29 -8.90 -4.84
N LEU A 55 3.41 -8.22 -5.09
CA LEU A 55 3.57 -7.40 -6.28
C LEU A 55 4.34 -8.16 -7.36
N PRO A 56 4.06 -7.91 -8.65
CA PRO A 56 4.90 -8.41 -9.74
C PRO A 56 6.34 -7.94 -9.54
N SER A 57 7.30 -8.83 -9.87
CA SER A 57 8.74 -8.75 -9.59
C SER A 57 9.51 -7.56 -10.19
N ASN A 58 8.82 -6.54 -10.68
CA ASN A 58 9.43 -5.32 -11.19
C ASN A 58 9.84 -4.36 -10.06
N ALA A 59 10.68 -4.84 -9.14
CA ALA A 59 11.27 -4.05 -8.06
C ALA A 59 12.15 -2.88 -8.57
N ALA A 60 12.40 -2.79 -9.87
CA ALA A 60 13.07 -1.65 -10.51
C ALA A 60 12.19 -0.40 -10.60
N ALA A 61 10.86 -0.51 -10.49
CA ALA A 61 9.99 0.64 -10.36
C ALA A 61 10.15 1.27 -8.97
N HIS A 62 10.32 2.59 -8.89
CA HIS A 62 10.43 3.32 -7.61
C HIS A 62 9.09 3.56 -6.91
N THR A 63 8.02 2.92 -7.39
CA THR A 63 6.65 3.10 -6.93
C THR A 63 5.90 1.77 -6.98
N VAL A 64 5.05 1.54 -5.99
CA VAL A 64 4.00 0.53 -6.03
C VAL A 64 2.65 1.19 -6.31
N SER A 65 1.85 0.57 -7.18
CA SER A 65 0.48 0.99 -7.46
C SER A 65 -0.50 0.03 -6.78
N VAL A 66 -1.41 0.54 -5.96
CA VAL A 66 -2.43 -0.22 -5.24
C VAL A 66 -3.79 0.30 -5.64
N LYS A 67 -4.71 -0.60 -5.99
CA LYS A 67 -6.09 -0.23 -6.31
C LYS A 67 -6.92 -0.34 -5.03
N VAL A 68 -7.59 0.74 -4.64
CA VAL A 68 -8.42 0.80 -3.44
C VAL A 68 -9.82 1.28 -3.82
N ASP A 69 -10.85 0.71 -3.20
CA ASP A 69 -12.25 1.09 -3.38
C ASP A 69 -12.77 1.99 -2.26
N HIS A 70 -11.98 2.22 -1.21
CA HIS A 70 -12.26 3.16 -0.14
C HIS A 70 -10.98 3.76 0.47
N PHE A 71 -11.17 4.77 1.33
CA PHE A 71 -10.15 5.32 2.24
C PHE A 71 -10.46 5.03 3.69
#